data_AF-A0AAN0YI52-F1
#
_entry.id   AF-A0AAN0YI52-F1
#
_cell.length_a   1.000
_cell.length_b   1.000
_cell.length_c   1.000
_cell.angle_alpha   90.00
_cell.angle_beta   90.00
_cell.angle_gamma   90.00
#
_symmetry.space_group_name_H-M   'P 1'
#
loop_
_entity.id
_entity.type
_entity.pdbx_description
1 polymer ?
#
loop_
_entity_poly.entity_id
_entity_poly.type
_entity_poly.pdbx_seq_one_letter_code
_entity_poly.pdbx_strand_id
1 'polypeptide(L)'
;MTEREQLIQELEKTPDILVGEVLDFLLFIKKKASQAIPQEKTQMVSQTSPFLNFINQLETDLPVQEEEKLPSDFAKNLDHYLYGLAKEAE
;
A
#
# COMPACT_ATOMS: atom_id res chain seq x y z
N MET A 1 10.97 -18.60 36.55
CA MET A 1 11.02 -17.26 35.96
C MET A 1 10.35 -17.35 34.62
N THR A 2 9.20 -16.72 34.46
CA THR A 2 8.52 -16.66 33.18
C THR A 2 9.22 -15.62 32.30
N GLU A 3 9.24 -15.81 30.99
CA GLU A 3 9.86 -14.87 30.03
C GLU A 3 9.37 -13.42 30.24
N ARG A 4 8.10 -13.28 30.63
CA ARG A 4 7.47 -12.00 30.99
C ARG A 4 8.11 -11.33 32.21
N GLU A 5 8.46 -12.09 33.24
CA GLU A 5 9.07 -11.57 34.47
C GLU A 5 10.51 -11.13 34.23
N GLN A 6 11.25 -11.88 33.40
CA GLN A 6 12.60 -11.49 32.98
C GLN A 6 12.61 -10.20 32.17
N LEU A 7 11.63 -10.03 31.26
CA LEU A 7 11.50 -8.81 30.47
C LEU A 7 11.23 -7.57 31.35
N ILE A 8 10.39 -7.72 32.38
CA ILE A 8 10.09 -6.62 33.32
C ILE A 8 11.34 -6.24 34.12
N GLN A 9 12.10 -7.22 34.62
CA GLN A 9 13.33 -6.94 35.38
C GLN A 9 14.43 -6.28 34.54
N GLU A 10 14.53 -6.61 33.25
CA GLU A 10 15.47 -5.95 32.35
C GLU A 10 15.02 -4.53 32.03
N LEU A 11 13.73 -4.30 31.77
CA LEU A 11 13.17 -2.96 31.54
C LEU A 11 13.40 -2.03 32.73
N GLU A 12 13.30 -2.51 33.97
CA GLU A 12 13.56 -1.70 35.18
C GLU A 12 15.01 -1.24 35.33
N LYS A 13 15.98 -1.98 34.76
CA LYS A 13 17.41 -1.66 34.83
C LYS A 13 17.91 -0.90 33.59
N THR A 14 17.05 -0.74 32.60
CA THR A 14 17.40 -0.18 31.29
C THR A 14 17.26 1.34 31.30
N PRO A 15 18.19 2.10 30.67
CA PRO A 15 18.05 3.55 30.50
C PRO A 15 16.79 3.92 29.70
N ASP A 16 16.12 5.01 30.07
CA ASP A 16 14.85 5.48 29.44
C ASP A 16 14.92 5.62 27.91
N ILE A 17 16.11 5.92 27.37
CA ILE A 17 16.36 6.03 25.92
C ILE A 17 16.05 4.71 25.20
N LEU A 18 16.43 3.59 25.79
CA LEU A 18 16.22 2.26 25.21
C LEU A 18 14.82 1.71 25.52
N VAL A 19 14.19 2.16 26.62
CA VAL A 19 12.81 1.78 26.95
C VAL A 19 11.84 2.23 25.86
N GLY A 20 12.04 3.42 25.30
CA GLY A 20 11.25 3.92 24.17
C GLY A 20 11.36 3.03 22.93
N GLU A 21 12.58 2.68 22.52
CA GLU A 21 12.82 1.82 21.35
C GLU A 21 12.24 0.41 21.53
N VAL A 22 12.36 -0.17 22.73
CA VAL A 22 11.80 -1.49 23.06
C VAL A 22 10.26 -1.44 23.05
N LEU A 23 9.65 -0.35 23.54
CA LEU A 23 8.21 -0.15 23.47
C LEU A 23 7.73 -0.05 22.01
N ASP A 24 8.41 0.74 21.19
CA ASP A 24 8.10 0.88 19.77
C ASP A 24 8.24 -0.45 19.03
N PHE A 25 9.26 -1.24 19.34
CA PHE A 25 9.43 -2.57 18.79
C PHE A 25 8.31 -3.54 19.20
N LEU A 26 7.87 -3.50 20.46
CA LEU A 26 6.73 -4.30 20.93
C LEU A 26 5.42 -3.87 20.26
N LEU A 27 5.18 -2.56 20.10
CA LEU A 27 4.01 -2.03 19.39
C LEU A 27 4.04 -2.42 17.91
N PHE A 28 5.21 -2.40 17.28
CA PHE A 28 5.40 -2.86 15.91
C PHE A 28 5.06 -4.34 15.76
N ILE A 29 5.60 -5.20 16.63
CA ILE A 29 5.28 -6.64 16.61
C ILE A 29 3.79 -6.86 16.83
N LYS A 30 3.17 -6.15 17.77
CA LYS A 30 1.73 -6.25 18.03
C LYS A 30 0.92 -5.89 16.78
N LYS A 31 1.25 -4.79 16.10
CA LYS A 31 0.59 -4.38 14.86
C LYS A 31 0.78 -5.40 13.74
N LYS A 32 2.00 -5.93 13.59
CA LYS A 32 2.31 -6.98 12.61
C LYS A 32 1.55 -8.28 12.90
N ALA A 33 1.49 -8.70 14.17
CA ALA A 33 0.74 -9.88 14.59
C ALA A 33 -0.76 -9.70 14.35
N SER A 34 -1.31 -8.50 14.62
CA SER A 34 -2.72 -8.19 14.31
C SER A 34 -3.04 -8.24 12.81
N GLN A 35 -2.07 -7.96 11.94
CA GLN A 35 -2.21 -8.11 10.48
C GLN A 35 -1.99 -9.56 10.01
N ALA A 36 -1.19 -10.34 10.73
CA ALA A 36 -0.86 -11.72 10.39
C ALA A 36 -1.91 -12.74 10.87
N ILE A 37 -2.88 -12.34 11.70
CA ILE A 37 -4.09 -13.14 11.92
C ILE A 37 -4.88 -13.06 10.61
N PRO A 38 -5.03 -14.15 9.84
CA PRO A 38 -5.88 -14.16 8.68
C PRO A 38 -7.31 -14.04 9.21
N GLN A 39 -7.83 -12.81 9.25
CA GLN A 39 -9.25 -12.63 9.30
C GLN A 39 -9.79 -13.16 7.97
N GLU A 40 -10.32 -14.38 8.02
CA GLU A 40 -11.24 -14.86 7.02
C GLU A 40 -12.27 -13.75 6.75
N LYS A 41 -12.30 -13.28 5.51
CA LYS A 41 -13.41 -12.54 4.91
C LYS A 41 -13.99 -11.40 5.75
N THR A 42 -13.35 -10.23 5.77
CA THR A 42 -14.13 -9.00 5.67
C THR A 42 -13.32 -7.94 4.94
N GLN A 43 -13.61 -7.80 3.65
CA GLN A 43 -13.55 -6.54 2.88
C GLN A 43 -12.55 -5.52 3.42
N MET A 44 -11.27 -5.73 3.12
CA MET A 44 -10.34 -4.61 3.03
C MET A 44 -10.77 -3.80 1.81
N VAL A 45 -11.73 -2.89 2.03
CA VAL A 45 -11.78 -1.62 1.31
C VAL A 45 -10.48 -0.95 1.70
N SER A 46 -9.46 -1.25 0.91
CA SER A 46 -8.23 -0.52 0.88
C SER A 46 -8.61 0.96 0.83
N GLN A 47 -7.97 1.77 1.68
CA GLN A 47 -7.91 3.21 1.51
C GLN A 47 -7.07 3.51 0.27
N THR A 48 -7.45 2.95 -0.87
CA THR A 48 -7.01 3.36 -2.19
C THR A 48 -7.38 4.83 -2.30
N SER A 49 -6.35 5.64 -2.59
CA SER A 49 -6.51 7.05 -2.96
C SER A 49 -7.76 7.22 -3.84
N PRO A 50 -8.56 8.28 -3.69
CA PRO A 50 -9.75 8.50 -4.53
C PRO A 50 -9.46 8.38 -6.03
N PHE A 51 -8.22 8.66 -6.45
CA PHE A 51 -7.73 8.44 -7.81
C PHE A 51 -7.69 6.96 -8.24
N LEU A 52 -7.28 6.05 -7.36
CA LEU A 52 -7.23 4.61 -7.65
C LEU A 52 -8.64 4.02 -7.73
N ASN A 53 -9.58 4.51 -6.91
CA ASN A 53 -10.98 4.13 -7.02
C ASN A 53 -11.61 4.61 -8.34
N PHE A 54 -11.21 5.79 -8.81
CA PHE A 54 -11.59 6.30 -10.12
C PHE A 54 -11.03 5.43 -11.26
N ILE A 55 -9.77 5.00 -11.21
CA ILE A 55 -9.19 4.07 -12.19
C ILE A 55 -9.95 2.74 -12.21
N ASN A 56 -10.25 2.15 -11.06
CA ASN A 56 -11.02 0.90 -10.98
C ASN A 56 -12.45 1.05 -11.55
N GLN A 57 -13.08 2.23 -11.37
CA GLN A 57 -14.38 2.53 -11.97
C GLN A 57 -14.27 2.63 -13.49
N LEU A 58 -13.24 3.31 -14.01
CA LEU A 58 -12.97 3.37 -15.46
C LEU A 58 -12.77 1.96 -16.04
N GLU A 59 -11.96 1.11 -15.42
CA GLU A 59 -11.74 -0.27 -15.88
C GLU A 59 -13.04 -1.09 -15.96
N THR A 60 -14.02 -0.78 -15.10
CA THR A 60 -15.32 -1.47 -15.11
C THR A 60 -16.25 -0.93 -16.21
N ASP A 61 -16.13 0.35 -16.55
CA ASP A 61 -16.95 1.03 -17.56
C ASP A 61 -16.38 0.92 -18.99
N LEU A 62 -15.12 0.51 -19.16
CA LEU A 62 -14.54 0.29 -20.50
C LEU A 62 -15.00 -1.05 -21.09
N PRO A 63 -15.77 -1.06 -22.20
CA PRO A 63 -16.04 -2.29 -22.93
C PRO A 63 -14.75 -2.79 -23.60
N VAL A 64 -14.47 -4.09 -23.50
CA VAL A 64 -13.31 -4.84 -24.04
C VAL A 64 -12.97 -4.54 -25.51
N GLN A 65 -13.87 -3.88 -26.26
CA GLN A 65 -13.67 -3.48 -27.65
C GLN A 65 -12.77 -2.25 -27.85
N GLU A 66 -12.38 -1.53 -26.79
CA GLU A 66 -11.51 -0.34 -26.90
C GLU A 66 -10.03 -0.61 -26.57
N GLU A 67 -9.67 -1.80 -26.13
CA GLU A 67 -8.27 -2.19 -25.89
C GLU A 67 -7.44 -2.17 -27.19
N GLU A 68 -8.05 -2.45 -28.35
CA GLU A 68 -7.39 -2.33 -29.66
C GLU A 68 -7.17 -0.87 -30.10
N LYS A 69 -7.91 0.08 -29.51
CA LYS A 69 -7.73 1.52 -29.77
C LYS A 69 -6.72 2.16 -28.82
N LEU A 70 -6.28 1.47 -27.77
CA LEU A 70 -5.27 2.01 -26.88
C LEU A 70 -3.91 2.01 -27.60
N PRO A 71 -3.30 3.19 -27.80
CA PRO A 71 -1.99 3.26 -28.39
C PRO A 71 -0.93 2.67 -27.46
N SER A 72 -0.02 1.85 -28.01
CA SER A 72 1.09 1.22 -27.26
C SER A 72 1.95 2.25 -26.51
N ASP A 73 2.04 3.47 -27.03
CA ASP A 73 2.92 4.53 -26.53
C ASP A 73 2.13 5.73 -26.00
N PHE A 74 1.05 5.50 -25.22
CA PHE A 74 0.24 6.57 -24.65
C PHE A 74 1.07 7.60 -23.87
N ALA A 75 2.00 7.14 -23.03
CA ALA A 75 2.83 8.04 -22.22
C ALA A 75 3.82 8.88 -23.05
N LYS A 76 4.33 8.35 -24.18
CA LYS A 76 5.27 9.07 -25.04
C LYS A 76 4.58 10.08 -25.95
N ASN A 77 3.37 9.74 -26.40
CA ASN A 77 2.63 10.52 -27.39
C ASN A 77 1.34 11.11 -26.82
N LEU A 78 1.32 11.42 -25.52
CA LEU A 78 0.15 11.95 -24.82
C LEU A 78 -0.39 13.20 -25.52
N ASP A 79 0.49 14.11 -25.94
CA ASP A 79 0.14 15.33 -26.64
C ASP A 79 -0.46 15.07 -28.03
N HIS A 80 -0.01 14.02 -28.73
CA HIS A 80 -0.61 13.58 -29.99
C HIS A 80 -2.05 13.09 -29.75
N TYR A 81 -2.29 12.30 -28.70
CA TYR A 81 -3.63 11.75 -28.43
C TYR A 81 -4.60 12.77 -27.83
N LEU A 82 -4.11 13.75 -27.07
CA LEU A 82 -4.96 14.81 -26.51
C LEU A 82 -5.23 15.95 -27.49
N TYR A 83 -4.27 16.30 -28.34
CA TYR A 83 -4.34 17.52 -29.15
C TYR A 83 -4.16 17.29 -30.66
N GLY A 84 -3.94 16.05 -31.11
CA GLY A 84 -3.79 15.72 -32.54
C GLY A 84 -2.46 16.17 -33.15
N LEU A 85 -1.43 16.40 -32.33
CA LEU A 85 -0.09 16.85 -32.76
C LEU A 85 0.66 15.74 -33.53
N ALA A 86 1.82 16.02 -34.12
CA ALA A 86 2.59 14.98 -34.81
C ALA A 86 3.09 13.93 -33.80
N LYS A 87 2.99 12.64 -34.14
CA LYS A 87 3.58 11.56 -33.34
C LYS A 87 5.09 11.74 -33.31
N GLU A 88 5.71 11.62 -32.14
CA GLU A 88 7.17 11.55 -32.05
C GLU A 88 7.62 10.25 -32.74
N ALA A 89 8.47 10.39 -33.76
CA ALA A 89 8.97 9.26 -34.53
C ALA A 89 9.82 8.34 -33.64
N GLU A 90 9.69 7.04 -33.88
CA GLU A 90 10.36 5.94 -33.16
C GLU A 90 11.89 5.97 -33.28
#